data_AF-A0A9P5YH61-F1
#
_entry.id   AF-A0A9P5YH61-F1
#
_cell.length_a   1.000
_cell.length_b   1.000
_cell.length_c   1.000
_cell.angle_alpha   90.00
_cell.angle_beta   90.00
_cell.angle_gamma   90.00
#
_symmetry.space_group_name_H-M   'P 1'
#
loop_
_entity.id
_entity.type
_entity.pdbx_description
1 polymer ?
#
loop_
_entity_poly.entity_id
_entity_poly.type
_entity_poly.pdbx_seq_one_letter_code
_entity_poly.pdbx_strand_id
1 'polypeptide(L)'
;MAGLWPLFASASFWLGTWAQTTGAICIESYAWAYNSYGQSPCMVAAYLQQQCTGAPVNIPALRQNTLYAVPTSNATNGSCECSSVVYSLMSACASCQLGNYVSWSAWSKNCTTVYMNVFPKVVPVETDVPGWAYNFDLAVAFIFVRLLTN
;
A
#
# COMPACT_ATOMS: atom_id res chain seq x y z
N MET A 1 43.84 -43.71 1.75
CA MET A 1 42.39 -43.47 1.54
C MET A 1 42.01 -42.19 2.28
N ALA A 2 42.25 -41.06 1.61
CA ALA A 2 42.00 -39.72 2.14
C ALA A 2 40.56 -39.31 1.79
N GLY A 3 39.71 -39.17 2.80
CA GLY A 3 38.38 -38.58 2.65
C GLY A 3 38.44 -37.11 3.05
N LEU A 4 38.58 -36.22 2.07
CA LEU A 4 38.40 -34.78 2.27
C LEU A 4 36.91 -34.47 2.07
N TRP A 5 36.19 -34.29 3.18
CA TRP A 5 34.82 -33.79 3.17
C TRP A 5 34.87 -32.25 3.11
N PRO A 6 34.25 -31.57 2.12
CA PRO A 6 34.18 -30.13 2.16
C PRO A 6 33.15 -29.72 3.22
N LEU A 7 33.60 -28.95 4.21
CA LEU A 7 32.73 -28.20 5.11
C LEU A 7 32.04 -27.12 4.27
N PHE A 8 30.78 -27.35 3.89
CA PHE A 8 29.91 -26.28 3.41
C PHE A 8 29.58 -25.39 4.60
N ALA A 9 30.36 -24.32 4.79
CA ALA A 9 29.96 -23.22 5.65
C ALA A 9 28.75 -22.54 4.99
N SER A 10 27.55 -22.87 5.44
CA SER A 10 26.33 -22.17 5.07
C SER A 10 26.43 -20.74 5.61
N ALA A 11 26.81 -19.80 4.75
CA ALA A 11 26.63 -18.38 5.02
C ALA A 11 25.12 -18.13 5.08
N SER A 12 24.56 -18.09 6.29
CA SER A 12 23.21 -17.59 6.53
C SER A 12 23.23 -16.10 6.21
N PHE A 13 22.92 -15.76 4.96
CA PHE A 13 22.49 -14.41 4.61
C PHE A 13 21.15 -14.22 5.31
N TRP A 14 21.20 -13.59 6.48
CA TRP A 14 20.02 -13.03 7.12
C TRP A 14 19.48 -11.94 6.20
N LEU A 15 18.67 -12.34 5.22
CA LEU A 15 17.76 -11.44 4.53
C LEU A 15 16.78 -10.97 5.61
N GLY A 16 17.03 -9.79 6.17
CA GLY A 16 16.05 -9.14 7.02
C GLY A 16 14.81 -8.90 6.17
N THR A 17 13.79 -9.75 6.32
CA THR A 17 12.48 -9.52 5.74
C THR A 17 11.86 -8.37 6.52
N TRP A 18 11.76 -7.21 5.89
CA TRP A 18 11.05 -6.08 6.48
C TRP A 18 9.55 -6.39 6.46
N ALA A 19 9.03 -6.90 7.57
CA ALA A 19 7.61 -7.12 7.73
C ALA A 19 6.91 -5.77 7.86
N GLN A 20 5.98 -5.49 6.96
CA GLN A 20 5.05 -4.38 7.14
C GLN A 20 3.98 -4.79 8.15
N THR A 21 3.38 -3.81 8.81
CA THR A 21 2.31 -4.09 9.77
C THR A 21 1.13 -3.17 9.52
N THR A 22 -0.05 -3.67 9.84
CA THR A 22 -1.24 -2.84 9.94
C THR A 22 -2.08 -3.31 11.11
N GLY A 23 -2.58 -2.34 11.88
CA GLY A 23 -3.60 -2.59 12.89
C GLY A 23 -5.03 -2.57 12.32
N ALA A 24 -5.16 -2.24 11.03
CA ALA A 24 -6.45 -2.09 10.37
C ALA A 24 -7.14 -3.44 10.17
N ILE A 25 -8.39 -3.53 10.64
CA ILE A 25 -9.25 -4.69 10.43
C ILE A 25 -10.36 -4.25 9.48
N CYS A 26 -10.41 -4.86 8.30
CA CYS A 26 -11.44 -4.59 7.32
C CYS A 26 -12.72 -5.40 7.62
N ILE A 27 -13.88 -4.80 7.37
CA ILE A 27 -15.18 -5.50 7.37
C ILE A 27 -15.23 -6.59 6.28
N GLU A 28 -16.05 -7.61 6.47
CA GLU A 28 -16.11 -8.77 5.56
C GLU A 28 -16.52 -8.42 4.13
N SER A 29 -17.33 -7.38 3.93
CA SER A 29 -17.74 -6.91 2.59
C SER A 29 -16.58 -6.39 1.74
N TYR A 30 -15.39 -6.22 2.32
CA TYR A 30 -14.17 -5.81 1.64
C TYR A 30 -13.28 -6.97 1.16
N ALA A 31 -13.77 -8.22 1.18
CA ALA A 31 -13.03 -9.38 0.69
C ALA A 31 -12.49 -9.21 -0.74
N TRP A 32 -13.21 -8.49 -1.61
CA TRP A 32 -12.78 -8.16 -2.98
C TRP A 32 -11.50 -7.31 -3.04
N ALA A 33 -11.19 -6.57 -1.97
CA ALA A 33 -10.07 -5.62 -1.95
C ALA A 33 -8.73 -6.28 -1.59
N TYR A 34 -8.77 -7.54 -1.15
CA TYR A 34 -7.57 -8.30 -0.81
C TYR A 34 -6.81 -8.71 -2.07
N ASN A 35 -5.49 -8.76 -1.97
CA ASN A 35 -4.65 -9.24 -3.07
C ASN A 35 -4.53 -10.79 -3.07
N SER A 36 -3.78 -11.31 -4.04
CA SER A 36 -3.49 -12.74 -4.21
C SER A 36 -2.74 -13.37 -3.04
N TYR A 37 -2.07 -12.56 -2.21
CA TYR A 37 -1.39 -12.98 -0.98
C TYR A 37 -2.30 -12.94 0.26
N GLY A 38 -3.59 -12.63 0.10
CA GLY A 38 -4.53 -12.50 1.22
C GLY A 38 -4.24 -11.28 2.10
N GLN A 39 -3.59 -10.25 1.55
CA GLN A 39 -3.25 -9.02 2.26
C GLN A 39 -4.35 -7.97 2.04
N SER A 40 -4.72 -7.28 3.11
CA SER A 40 -5.70 -6.19 3.05
C SER A 40 -5.15 -5.00 2.26
N PRO A 41 -6.01 -4.10 1.73
CA PRO A 41 -5.56 -2.88 1.06
C PRO A 41 -4.62 -2.02 1.93
N CYS A 42 -4.81 -2.03 3.25
CA CYS A 42 -3.92 -1.36 4.21
C CYS A 42 -2.51 -1.98 4.23
N MET A 43 -2.43 -3.31 4.20
CA MET A 43 -1.15 -4.02 4.21
C MET A 43 -0.39 -3.78 2.89
N VAL A 44 -1.09 -3.85 1.75
CA VAL A 44 -0.49 -3.56 0.43
C VAL A 44 0.01 -2.11 0.37
N ALA A 45 -0.77 -1.15 0.87
CA ALA A 45 -0.33 0.24 0.95
C ALA A 45 0.95 0.42 1.79
N ALA A 46 1.07 -0.28 2.91
CA ALA A 46 2.27 -0.25 3.75
C ALA A 46 3.51 -0.75 2.96
N TYR A 47 3.38 -1.86 2.23
CA TYR A 47 4.46 -2.37 1.37
C TYR A 47 4.88 -1.37 0.29
N LEU A 48 3.92 -0.69 -0.34
CA LEU A 48 4.24 0.32 -1.34
C LEU A 48 4.91 1.55 -0.73
N GLN A 49 4.41 2.05 0.40
CA GLN A 49 5.02 3.20 1.08
C GLN A 49 6.45 2.91 1.55
N GLN A 50 6.73 1.68 1.99
CA GLN A 50 8.07 1.22 2.35
C GLN A 50 9.09 1.39 1.21
N GLN A 51 8.68 1.21 -0.04
CA GLN A 51 9.56 1.38 -1.20
C GLN A 51 10.03 2.83 -1.39
N CYS A 52 9.36 3.78 -0.74
CA CYS A 52 9.75 5.18 -0.76
C CYS A 52 10.47 5.63 0.50
N THR A 53 10.14 5.08 1.66
CA THR A 53 10.80 5.44 2.93
C THR A 53 12.09 4.65 3.16
N GLY A 54 12.24 3.46 2.56
CA GLY A 54 13.33 2.52 2.86
C GLY A 54 13.24 1.93 4.27
N ALA A 55 12.13 2.14 4.97
CA ALA A 55 11.94 1.75 6.36
C ALA A 55 10.54 1.13 6.55
N PRO A 56 10.34 0.27 7.56
CA PRO A 56 9.03 -0.29 7.88
C PRO A 56 7.97 0.79 8.04
N VAL A 57 6.85 0.59 7.38
CA VAL A 57 5.66 1.41 7.47
C VAL A 57 4.62 0.64 8.25
N ASN A 58 4.03 1.31 9.23
CA ASN A 58 2.87 0.82 9.96
C ASN A 58 1.67 1.68 9.59
N ILE A 59 0.63 1.06 9.04
CA ILE A 59 -0.65 1.73 8.81
C ILE A 59 -1.56 1.45 10.00
N PRO A 60 -1.79 2.46 10.87
CA PRO A 60 -2.55 2.25 12.10
C PRO A 60 -4.02 2.00 11.79
N ALA A 61 -4.68 1.33 12.73
CA ALA A 61 -6.13 1.24 12.75
C ALA A 61 -6.72 2.65 12.84
N LEU A 62 -7.70 2.95 11.98
CA LEU A 62 -8.49 4.15 12.12
C LEU A 62 -9.55 3.96 13.20
N ARG A 63 -9.83 5.04 13.95
CA ARG A 63 -11.08 5.12 14.70
C ARG A 63 -12.22 5.31 13.70
N GLN A 64 -13.42 4.82 14.03
CA GLN A 64 -14.60 5.01 13.18
C GLN A 64 -14.77 6.47 12.78
N ASN A 65 -15.12 6.71 11.51
CA ASN A 65 -15.36 8.04 10.94
C ASN A 65 -14.14 8.99 10.94
N THR A 66 -12.92 8.49 11.20
CA THR A 66 -11.66 9.26 11.03
C THR A 66 -11.04 9.05 9.66
N LEU A 67 -10.02 9.86 9.32
CA LEU A 67 -9.33 9.82 8.03
C LEU A 67 -7.81 9.64 8.23
N TYR A 68 -7.16 9.03 7.24
CA TYR A 68 -5.70 9.00 7.18
C TYR A 68 -5.13 10.38 6.87
N ALA A 69 -3.96 10.68 7.44
CA ALA A 69 -3.28 11.94 7.20
C ALA A 69 -2.96 12.10 5.70
N VAL A 70 -3.24 13.30 5.18
CA VAL A 70 -2.95 13.67 3.81
C VAL A 70 -1.46 13.95 3.66
N PRO A 71 -0.81 13.63 2.52
CA PRO A 71 0.59 13.96 2.27
C PRO A 71 0.89 15.43 2.57
N THR A 72 1.87 15.66 3.43
CA THR A 72 2.28 17.02 3.83
C THR A 72 3.08 17.70 2.71
N SER A 73 3.31 19.01 2.83
CA SER A 73 3.95 19.87 1.82
C SER A 73 5.35 19.46 1.36
N ASN A 74 5.95 18.43 1.98
CA ASN A 74 7.28 17.91 1.64
C ASN A 74 7.23 16.58 0.85
N ALA A 75 6.05 16.19 0.34
CA ALA A 75 5.93 15.09 -0.62
C ALA A 75 6.64 15.46 -1.94
N THR A 76 7.95 15.28 -1.94
CA THR A 76 8.85 15.62 -3.04
C THR A 76 8.71 14.61 -4.20
N ASN A 77 9.14 15.02 -5.39
CA ASN A 77 9.16 14.20 -6.60
C ASN A 77 9.66 12.77 -6.31
N GLY A 78 8.85 11.77 -6.63
CA GLY A 78 9.16 10.36 -6.37
C GLY A 78 8.59 9.80 -5.05
N SER A 79 7.83 10.59 -4.28
CA SER A 79 7.05 10.08 -3.14
C SER A 79 5.92 9.16 -3.63
N CYS A 80 5.89 7.94 -3.10
CA CYS A 80 4.90 6.89 -3.41
C CYS A 80 3.48 7.39 -3.15
N GLU A 81 3.32 8.31 -2.19
CA GLU A 81 2.03 8.90 -1.82
C GLU A 81 1.39 9.69 -2.97
N CYS A 82 2.18 10.19 -3.92
CA CYS A 82 1.69 10.91 -5.09
C CYS A 82 1.26 9.99 -6.24
N SER A 83 1.24 8.67 -6.02
CA SER A 83 0.65 7.71 -6.94
C SER A 83 -0.84 7.54 -6.66
N SER A 84 -1.66 7.57 -7.71
CA SER A 84 -3.08 7.26 -7.59
C SER A 84 -3.32 5.82 -7.12
N VAL A 85 -2.37 4.91 -7.35
CA VAL A 85 -2.41 3.52 -6.88
C VAL A 85 -2.36 3.47 -5.35
N VAL A 86 -1.44 4.21 -4.75
CA VAL A 86 -1.33 4.32 -3.28
C VAL A 86 -2.57 5.00 -2.71
N TYR A 87 -3.07 6.04 -3.36
CA TYR A 87 -4.33 6.67 -2.95
C TYR A 87 -5.52 5.71 -2.99
N SER A 88 -5.66 4.89 -4.04
CA SER A 88 -6.73 3.89 -4.15
C SER A 88 -6.67 2.89 -3.00
N LEU A 89 -5.48 2.38 -2.69
CA LEU A 89 -5.26 1.45 -1.57
C LEU A 89 -5.55 2.11 -0.22
N MET A 90 -5.09 3.34 0.00
CA MET A 90 -5.34 4.09 1.24
C MET A 90 -6.83 4.44 1.42
N SER A 91 -7.52 4.78 0.34
CA SER A 91 -8.96 5.08 0.38
C SER A 91 -9.79 3.83 0.66
N ALA A 92 -9.48 2.70 0.01
CA ALA A 92 -10.11 1.42 0.30
C ALA A 92 -9.79 0.96 1.74
N CYS A 93 -8.55 1.16 2.19
CA CYS A 93 -8.13 0.88 3.56
C CYS A 93 -8.95 1.70 4.58
N ALA A 94 -9.16 2.99 4.33
CA ALA A 94 -9.98 3.82 5.20
C ALA A 94 -11.43 3.33 5.21
N SER A 95 -12.01 3.10 4.04
CA SER A 95 -13.42 2.73 3.92
C SER A 95 -13.70 1.30 4.42
N CYS A 96 -12.74 0.37 4.33
CA CYS A 96 -12.89 -0.97 4.91
C CYS A 96 -12.99 -0.96 6.44
N GLN A 97 -12.50 0.10 7.09
CA GLN A 97 -12.59 0.32 8.54
C GLN A 97 -13.76 1.25 8.93
N LEU A 98 -14.69 1.52 8.01
CA LEU A 98 -15.76 2.52 8.19
C LEU A 98 -15.20 3.94 8.48
N GLY A 99 -14.00 4.22 7.98
CA GLY A 99 -13.39 5.54 7.99
C GLY A 99 -13.76 6.36 6.76
N ASN A 100 -13.34 7.62 6.77
CA ASN A 100 -13.48 8.54 5.64
C ASN A 100 -12.16 8.68 4.88
N TYR A 101 -12.26 9.05 3.62
CA TYR A 101 -11.13 9.37 2.76
C TYR A 101 -11.38 10.72 2.07
N VAL A 102 -10.31 11.46 1.80
CA VAL A 102 -10.38 12.73 1.09
C VAL A 102 -10.47 12.49 -0.41
N SER A 103 -10.91 13.49 -1.19
CA SER A 103 -10.83 13.41 -2.64
C SER A 103 -9.38 13.36 -3.12
N TRP A 104 -9.14 12.78 -4.30
CA TRP A 104 -7.82 12.82 -4.92
C TRP A 104 -7.27 14.24 -5.08
N SER A 105 -8.12 15.20 -5.45
CA SER A 105 -7.71 16.62 -5.55
C SER A 105 -7.18 17.20 -4.24
N ALA A 106 -7.74 16.77 -3.10
CA ALA A 106 -7.25 17.15 -1.78
C ALA A 106 -5.99 16.35 -1.41
N TRP A 107 -5.96 15.05 -1.75
CA TRP A 107 -4.81 14.16 -1.51
C TRP A 107 -3.55 14.62 -2.24
N SER A 108 -3.67 14.89 -3.54
CA SER A 108 -2.56 15.26 -4.40
C SER A 108 -2.22 16.75 -4.36
N LYS A 109 -2.87 17.55 -3.49
CA LYS A 109 -2.73 19.01 -3.45
C LYS A 109 -1.28 19.46 -3.29
N ASN A 110 -0.50 18.69 -2.52
CA ASN A 110 0.90 18.99 -2.22
C ASN A 110 1.88 18.20 -3.10
N CYS A 111 1.40 17.42 -4.06
CA CYS A 111 2.24 16.65 -4.97
C CYS A 111 2.69 17.53 -6.15
N THR A 112 4.00 17.73 -6.30
CA THR A 112 4.58 18.43 -7.46
C THR A 112 4.50 17.59 -8.73
N THR A 113 4.74 16.29 -8.62
CA THR A 113 4.55 15.30 -9.69
C THR A 113 3.56 14.24 -9.21
N VAL A 114 2.56 13.95 -10.04
CA VAL A 114 1.56 12.89 -9.78
C VAL A 114 1.78 11.71 -10.73
N TYR A 115 1.58 10.50 -10.22
CA TYR A 115 1.65 9.27 -11.00
C TYR A 115 0.26 8.65 -11.11
N MET A 116 -0.39 8.87 -12.26
CA MET A 116 -1.74 8.38 -12.51
C MET A 116 -1.67 6.94 -13.02
N ASN A 117 -2.44 6.05 -12.40
CA ASN A 117 -2.58 4.64 -12.74
C ASN A 117 -1.26 3.86 -12.78
N VAL A 118 -0.23 4.39 -12.13
CA VAL A 118 1.12 3.84 -12.13
C VAL A 118 1.73 4.01 -10.75
N PHE A 119 2.41 2.97 -10.27
CA PHE A 119 3.26 3.04 -9.09
C PHE A 119 4.71 3.29 -9.53
N PRO A 120 5.39 4.35 -9.05
CA PRO A 120 6.68 4.79 -9.59
C PRO A 120 7.88 3.99 -9.10
N LYS A 121 7.69 2.98 -8.24
CA LYS A 121 8.75 2.11 -7.71
C LYS A 121 8.50 0.65 -8.11
N VAL A 122 9.49 -0.19 -7.85
CA VAL A 122 9.34 -1.64 -8.00
C VAL A 122 8.43 -2.16 -6.88
N VAL A 123 7.46 -2.99 -7.23
CA VAL A 123 6.60 -3.66 -6.23
C VAL A 123 7.41 -4.78 -5.56
N PRO A 124 7.43 -4.86 -4.21
CA PRO A 124 8.14 -5.92 -3.49
C PRO A 124 7.61 -7.31 -3.84
N VAL A 125 8.46 -8.33 -3.76
CA VAL A 125 8.06 -9.73 -4.06
C VAL A 125 7.09 -10.30 -3.03
N GLU A 126 7.01 -9.68 -1.85
CA GLU A 126 6.18 -10.07 -0.71
C GLU A 126 4.73 -9.57 -0.82
N THR A 127 4.42 -8.75 -1.82
CA THR A 127 3.08 -8.22 -2.07
C THR A 127 2.76 -8.23 -3.55
N ASP A 128 1.47 -8.16 -3.85
CA ASP A 128 0.97 -7.83 -5.18
C ASP A 128 0.00 -6.66 -5.07
N VAL A 129 -0.06 -5.83 -6.10
CA VAL A 129 -0.99 -4.71 -6.15
C VAL A 129 -2.23 -5.16 -6.91
N PRO A 130 -3.41 -5.22 -6.27
CA PRO A 130 -4.64 -5.59 -6.95
C PRO A 130 -4.91 -4.74 -8.19
N GLY A 131 -5.36 -5.36 -9.28
CA GLY A 131 -5.63 -4.65 -10.54
C GLY A 131 -6.61 -3.47 -10.41
N TRP A 132 -7.56 -3.53 -9.47
CA TRP A 132 -8.49 -2.43 -9.20
C TRP A 132 -7.78 -1.16 -8.73
N ALA A 133 -6.63 -1.27 -8.06
CA ALA A 133 -5.90 -0.11 -7.54
C ALA A 133 -5.28 0.73 -8.66
N TYR A 134 -5.01 0.12 -9.83
CA TYR A 134 -4.51 0.80 -11.02
C TYR A 134 -5.61 1.44 -11.88
N ASN A 135 -6.88 1.13 -11.64
CA ASN A 135 -8.00 1.65 -12.41
C ASN A 135 -8.56 2.93 -11.77
N PHE A 136 -7.70 3.90 -11.48
CA PHE A 136 -8.13 5.18 -10.96
C PHE A 136 -8.65 6.06 -12.10
N ASP A 137 -9.94 6.38 -12.05
CA ASP A 137 -10.59 7.30 -12.98
C ASP A 137 -11.07 8.55 -12.22
N LEU A 138 -10.57 9.73 -12.63
CA LEU A 138 -10.93 11.02 -12.07
C LEU A 138 -12.42 11.37 -12.27
N ALA A 139 -13.06 10.86 -13.33
CA ALA A 139 -14.49 11.08 -13.57
C ALA A 139 -15.37 10.25 -12.61
N VAL A 140 -14.79 9.23 -11.99
CA VAL A 140 -15.48 8.13 -11.29
C VAL A 140 -14.84 7.90 -9.91
N ALA A 141 -14.02 8.86 -9.44
CA ALA A 141 -13.16 8.70 -8.27
C ALA A 141 -13.92 8.39 -6.96
N PHE A 142 -15.21 8.76 -6.91
CA PHE A 142 -16.12 8.45 -5.80
C PHE A 142 -16.86 7.12 -5.97
N ILE A 143 -16.86 6.59 -7.18
CA ILE A 143 -17.70 5.49 -7.62
C ILE A 143 -16.93 4.17 -7.51
N PHE A 144 -15.62 4.07 -7.78
CA PHE A 144 -14.94 2.76 -7.69
C PHE A 144 -14.94 2.14 -6.29
N VAL A 145 -14.59 2.89 -5.24
CA VAL A 145 -14.70 2.37 -3.87
C VAL A 145 -16.18 2.09 -3.52
N ARG A 146 -17.12 2.94 -3.94
CA ARG A 146 -18.57 2.73 -3.67
C ARG A 146 -19.24 1.62 -4.48
N LEU A 147 -18.79 1.35 -5.70
CA LEU A 147 -19.32 0.31 -6.61
C LEU A 147 -18.71 -1.04 -6.30
N LEU A 148 -17.51 -1.09 -5.73
CA LEU A 148 -16.93 -2.34 -5.26
C LEU A 148 -17.48 -2.71 -3.87
N THR A 149 -18.10 -1.76 -3.15
CA THR A 149 -18.73 -1.99 -1.83
C THR A 149 -20.26 -2.07 -1.84
N ASN A 150 -20.92 -1.86 -2.99
CA ASN A 150 -22.37 -2.08 -3.18
C ASN A 150 -22.58 -3.21 -4.17
#